data_AF-A0A1G1G2H9-F1
#
_entry.id   AF-A0A1G1G2H9-F1
#
_cell.length_a   1.000
_cell.length_b   1.000
_cell.length_c   1.000
_cell.angle_alpha   90.00
_cell.angle_beta   90.00
_cell.angle_gamma   90.00
#
_symmetry.space_group_name_H-M   'P 1'
#
loop_
_entity.id
_entity.type
_entity.pdbx_description
1 polymer ?
#
loop_
_entity_poly.entity_id
_entity_poly.type
_entity_poly.pdbx_seq_one_letter_code
_entity_poly.pdbx_strand_id
1 'polypeptide(L)' 'MTQSQKAFGSIRYGCGRSEVLTGRGRGVAVVRSLKDYEEETEERAFMQGIVKGMMDLEEGREISLSEAKKRLGLP' A
#
# COMPACT_ATOMS: atom_id res chain seq x y z
N MET A 1 -30.87 -4.09 -13.86
CA MET A 1 -29.41 -4.34 -13.81
C MET A 1 -28.76 -3.64 -14.99
N THR A 2 -27.93 -2.62 -14.75
CA THR A 2 -27.27 -1.84 -15.80
C THR A 2 -26.15 -2.65 -16.46
N GLN A 3 -25.84 -2.36 -17.73
CA GLN A 3 -24.81 -3.05 -18.52
C GLN A 3 -23.43 -3.08 -17.81
N SER A 4 -23.11 -2.03 -17.04
CA SER A 4 -21.92 -1.97 -16.19
C SER A 4 -21.88 -3.00 -15.07
N GLN A 5 -23.03 -3.36 -14.48
CA GLN A 5 -23.11 -4.42 -13.44
C GLN A 5 -22.92 -5.82 -14.02
N LYS A 6 -23.30 -6.04 -15.30
CA LYS A 6 -23.07 -7.33 -15.98
C LYS A 6 -21.59 -7.54 -16.32
N ALA A 7 -20.87 -6.48 -16.68
CA ALA A 7 -19.43 -6.56 -16.98
C ALA A 7 -18.60 -6.93 -15.73
N PHE A 8 -18.99 -6.45 -14.54
CA PHE A 8 -18.28 -6.74 -13.29
C PHE A 8 -18.24 -8.25 -12.96
N GLY A 9 -19.31 -9.00 -13.26
CA GLY A 9 -19.39 -10.43 -13.01
C GLY A 9 -18.50 -11.31 -13.90
N SER A 10 -18.00 -10.78 -15.03
CA SER A 10 -17.09 -11.49 -15.94
C SER A 10 -15.62 -11.06 -15.81
N ILE A 11 -15.31 -10.07 -14.97
CA ILE A 11 -13.93 -9.64 -14.75
C ILE A 11 -13.23 -10.70 -13.89
N ARG A 12 -12.34 -11.46 -14.52
CA ARG A 12 -11.40 -12.31 -13.79
C ARG A 12 -10.32 -11.41 -13.19
N TYR A 13 -10.41 -11.18 -11.88
CA TYR A 13 -9.34 -10.57 -11.09
C TYR A 13 -8.14 -11.52 -11.08
N GLY A 14 -7.20 -11.29 -12.01
CA GLY A 14 -5.92 -11.98 -12.03
C GLY A 14 -4.87 -11.14 -11.32
N CYS A 15 -3.94 -11.81 -10.65
CA CYS A 15 -2.76 -11.18 -10.07
C CYS A 15 -2.05 -10.31 -11.13
N GLY A 16 -1.78 -9.05 -10.79
CA GLY A 16 -1.06 -8.06 -11.60
C GLY A 16 -1.92 -7.26 -12.59
N ARG A 17 -3.25 -7.47 -12.66
CA ARG A 17 -4.12 -6.73 -13.59
C ARG A 17 -5.07 -5.80 -12.84
N SER A 18 -4.98 -4.50 -13.13
CA SER A 18 -5.94 -3.50 -12.69
C SER A 18 -6.84 -3.06 -13.85
N GLU A 19 -8.11 -2.80 -13.54
CA GLU A 19 -9.13 -2.40 -14.51
C GLU A 19 -9.68 -1.02 -14.13
N VAL A 20 -9.78 -0.11 -15.10
CA VAL A 20 -10.33 1.24 -14.88
C VAL A 20 -11.84 1.23 -15.14
N LEU A 21 -12.62 1.55 -14.13
CA LEU A 21 -14.05 1.80 -14.25
C LEU A 21 -14.28 3.25 -14.66
N THR A 22 -14.93 3.44 -15.81
CA THR A 22 -15.33 4.76 -16.31
C THR A 22 -16.83 4.98 -16.12
N GLY A 23 -17.21 6.19 -15.70
CA GLY A 23 -18.59 6.65 -15.65
C GLY A 23 -18.77 7.79 -16.66
N ARG A 24 -19.58 7.58 -17.70
CA ARG A 24 -19.79 8.55 -18.80
C ARG A 24 -18.48 9.02 -19.45
N GLY A 25 -17.54 8.10 -19.68
CA GLY A 25 -16.26 8.41 -20.35
C GLY A 25 -15.22 9.14 -19.48
N ARG A 26 -15.49 9.37 -18.19
CA ARG A 26 -14.49 9.84 -17.22
C ARG A 26 -14.06 8.66 -16.36
N GLY A 27 -12.76 8.45 -16.15
CA GLY A 27 -12.26 7.45 -15.20
C GLY A 27 -12.70 7.82 -13.79
N VAL A 28 -13.35 6.90 -13.07
CA VAL A 28 -13.93 7.17 -11.74
C VAL A 28 -13.34 6.25 -10.67
N ALA A 29 -12.94 5.03 -11.02
CA ALA A 29 -12.32 4.10 -10.08
C ALA A 29 -11.36 3.12 -10.77
N VAL A 30 -10.41 2.58 -10.02
CA VAL A 30 -9.56 1.47 -10.44
C VAL A 30 -9.87 0.28 -9.55
N VAL A 31 -10.14 -0.87 -10.15
CA VAL A 31 -10.37 -2.14 -9.42
C VAL A 31 -9.17 -3.03 -9.65
N ARG A 32 -8.66 -3.61 -8.56
CA ARG A 32 -7.59 -4.60 -8.59
C ARG A 32 -7.87 -5.70 -7.57
N SER A 33 -7.11 -6.79 -7.68
CA SER A 33 -7.04 -7.83 -6.65
C SER A 33 -6.70 -7.18 -5.29
N LEU A 34 -7.46 -7.54 -4.25
CA LEU A 34 -7.20 -7.05 -2.89
C LEU A 34 -5.81 -7.52 -2.41
N LYS A 35 -5.46 -8.77 -2.70
CA LYS A 35 -4.15 -9.32 -2.34
C LYS A 35 -3.00 -8.50 -2.92
N ASP A 36 -3.07 -8.18 -4.21
CA ASP A 36 -2.04 -7.38 -4.87
C ASP A 36 -2.00 -5.95 -4.30
N TYR A 37 -3.17 -5.41 -3.92
CA TYR A 37 -3.23 -4.11 -3.25
C TYR A 37 -2.47 -4.12 -1.93
N GLU A 38 -2.71 -5.15 -1.12
CA GLU A 38 -2.14 -5.29 0.22
C GLU A 38 -0.64 -5.55 0.16
N GLU A 39 -0.20 -6.46 -0.70
CA GLU A 39 1.23 -6.79 -0.89
C GLU A 39 2.03 -5.57 -1.35
N GLU A 40 1.57 -4.83 -2.36
CA GLU A 40 2.26 -3.62 -2.83
C GLU A 40 2.28 -2.53 -1.75
N THR A 41 1.18 -2.38 -0.99
CA THR A 41 1.08 -1.36 0.05
C THR A 41 2.05 -1.65 1.19
N GLU A 42 2.16 -2.91 1.61
CA GLU A 42 3.08 -3.33 2.66
C GLU A 42 4.54 -3.16 2.22
N GLU A 43 4.90 -3.61 1.02
CA GLU A 43 6.26 -3.45 0.48
C GLU A 43 6.64 -1.96 0.39
N ARG A 44 5.73 -1.12 -0.12
CA ARG A 44 5.98 0.32 -0.22
C ARG A 44 6.13 0.97 1.15
N ALA A 45 5.28 0.60 2.12
CA ALA A 45 5.37 1.13 3.48
C ALA A 45 6.71 0.74 4.14
N PHE A 46 7.15 -0.50 3.91
CA PHE A 46 8.43 -1.00 4.37
C PHE A 46 9.61 -0.20 3.77
N MET A 47 9.62 -0.02 2.44
CA MET A 47 10.66 0.75 1.76
C MET A 47 10.70 2.21 2.20
N GLN A 48 9.53 2.84 2.42
CA GLN A 48 9.45 4.19 2.98
C GLN A 48 10.02 4.26 4.41
N GLY A 49 9.77 3.23 5.23
CA GLY A 49 10.35 3.10 6.57
C GLY A 49 11.87 3.02 6.53
N ILE A 50 12.45 2.24 5.62
CA ILE A 50 13.90 2.14 5.44
C ILE A 50 14.49 3.49 5.05
N VAL A 51 13.94 4.13 4.01
CA VAL A 51 14.44 5.42 3.52
C VAL A 51 14.38 6.47 4.63
N LYS A 52 13.28 6.52 5.37
CA LYS A 52 13.14 7.42 6.52
C LYS A 52 14.21 7.13 7.59
N GLY A 53 14.44 5.86 7.91
CA GLY A 53 15.49 5.46 8.86
C GLY A 53 16.88 5.89 8.40
N MET A 54 17.19 5.77 7.11
CA MET A 54 18.46 6.25 6.55
C MET A 54 18.61 7.76 6.68
N MET A 55 17.55 8.53 6.39
CA MET A 55 17.55 9.99 6.58
C MET A 55 17.69 10.37 8.05
N ASP A 56 17.03 9.64 8.96
CA ASP A 56 17.15 9.86 10.40
C ASP A 56 18.60 9.66 10.88
N LEU A 57 19.34 8.69 10.33
CA LEU A 57 20.77 8.49 10.62
C LEU A 57 21.63 9.64 10.10
N GLU A 58 21.41 10.08 8.86
CA GLU A 58 22.14 11.21 8.27
C GLU A 58 21.94 12.52 9.06
N GLU A 59 20.73 12.72 9.59
CA GLU A 59 20.37 13.92 10.35
C GLU A 59 20.60 13.77 11.86
N GLY A 60 21.24 12.68 12.30
CA GLY A 60 21.61 12.43 13.70
C GLY A 60 20.43 12.21 14.65
N ARG A 61 19.26 11.82 14.14
CA ARG A 61 18.04 11.52 14.91
C ARG A 61 17.98 10.08 15.42
N GLU A 62 19.12 9.53 15.80
CA GLU A 62 19.20 8.21 16.41
C GLU A 62 19.00 8.26 17.92
N ILE A 63 18.53 7.15 18.48
CA ILE A 63 18.47 6.94 19.93
C ILE A 63 19.31 5.73 20.29
N SER A 64 19.92 5.76 21.47
CA SER A 64 20.67 4.61 21.97
C SER A 64 19.74 3.43 22.25
N LEU A 65 20.30 2.22 22.19
CA LEU A 65 19.55 0.99 22.51
C LEU A 65 18.95 1.02 23.92
N SER A 66 19.66 1.59 24.88
CA SER A 66 19.18 1.71 26.27
C SER A 66 17.99 2.67 26.39
N GLU A 67 18.00 3.76 25.63
CA GLU A 67 16.88 4.70 25.56
C GLU A 67 15.67 4.09 24.83
N ALA A 68 15.91 3.37 23.72
CA ALA A 68 14.86 2.65 22.99
C ALA A 68 14.14 1.61 23.87
N LYS A 69 14.91 0.81 24.62
CA LYS A 69 14.37 -0.19 25.57
C LYS A 69 13.46 0.43 26.62
N LYS A 70 13.88 1.55 27.22
CA LYS A 70 13.07 2.30 28.20
C LYS A 70 11.74 2.77 27.61
N ARG A 71 11.76 3.31 26.38
CA ARG A 71 10.54 3.80 25.69
C ARG A 71 9.57 2.69 25.34
N LEU A 72 10.08 1.50 24.98
CA LEU A 72 9.28 0.34 24.63
C LEU A 72 8.86 -0.51 25.84
N GLY A 73 9.26 -0.12 27.07
CA GLY A 73 8.97 -0.88 28.28
C GLY A 73 9.68 -2.24 28.33
N LEU A 74 10.79 -2.39 27.61
CA LEU A 74 11.58 -3.61 27.53
C LEU A 74 12.73 -3.58 28.56
N PRO A 75 13.07 -4.71 29.19
CA PRO A 75 14.19 -4.81 30.13
C PRO A 75 15.57 -4.61 29.46
#